data_AF-A0A813JHN4-F1
#
_entry.id   AF-A0A813JHN4-F1
#
_cell.length_a   1.000
_cell.length_b   1.000
_cell.length_c   1.000
_cell.angle_alpha   90.00
_cell.angle_beta   90.00
_cell.angle_gamma   90.00
#
_symmetry.space_group_name_H-M   'P 1'
#
loop_
_entity.id
_entity.type
_entity.pdbx_description
1 polymer ?
#
loop_
_entity_poly.entity_id
_entity_poly.type
_entity_poly.pdbx_seq_one_letter_code
_entity_poly.pdbx_strand_id
1 'polypeptide(L)'
;MQPLFRKSTKNISCTKLLHWISFAKGCIRCVFELPASKFRHILESADGATSSTYLGNKLSQISPQRRGAILESVSRAVYAEAFPAAIVCDAAPGLDVIGRRRSPGQADYDWLCDGSRVECKSGQLVWQDSSQSWLVSFFNIKLDSLDDLILTMYTPNKLHVIRHDLKLGLSTVGVRGRHMIRLHGRRSNTRWEDAATTILDKLSSPGNRCQILAELDNNNDKVIDAIKANSTKASVLTESAFRGVPLTSMISSRRALRIQMIVQEVDRIMHPFSTVTATEYGAKFDWWRDDIRVECKYAQLLWNKTLRTWRCLFSGIKFAFPGVRSSAHFDDLLLAMYSPRGIDIFRHTNEFGLSTTGSFTAHRGLDIVVSGPRHQEDVLLALEVATAKLEAGGCKRLATVHW
;
A
#
# COMPACT_ATOMS: atom_id res chain seq x y z
N MET A 1 -59.18 18.85 9.08
CA MET A 1 -58.78 18.27 7.78
C MET A 1 -57.26 18.34 7.66
N GLN A 2 -56.58 17.20 7.77
CA GLN A 2 -55.14 17.03 7.53
C GLN A 2 -54.96 15.77 6.67
N PRO A 3 -54.11 15.75 5.63
CA PRO A 3 -53.87 14.54 4.86
C PRO A 3 -52.70 13.74 5.45
N LEU A 4 -52.99 12.49 5.81
CA LEU A 4 -52.03 11.44 6.15
C LEU A 4 -51.33 10.94 4.88
N PHE A 5 -50.05 11.28 4.71
CA PHE A 5 -49.19 10.66 3.71
C PHE A 5 -48.66 9.31 4.24
N ARG A 6 -49.26 8.20 3.80
CA ARG A 6 -48.68 6.85 3.94
C ARG A 6 -47.62 6.64 2.85
N LYS A 7 -46.34 6.54 3.24
CA LYS A 7 -45.28 6.02 2.37
C LYS A 7 -45.37 4.50 2.33
N SER A 8 -45.65 3.96 1.15
CA SER A 8 -45.62 2.52 0.84
C SER A 8 -44.16 2.09 0.63
N THR A 9 -43.62 1.31 1.57
CA THR A 9 -42.38 0.55 1.38
C THR A 9 -42.68 -0.69 0.55
N LYS A 10 -42.38 -0.65 -0.75
CA LYS A 10 -42.40 -1.84 -1.61
C LYS A 10 -41.27 -2.77 -1.20
N ASN A 11 -41.62 -3.86 -0.50
CA ASN A 11 -40.74 -5.02 -0.33
C ASN A 11 -40.40 -5.60 -1.72
N ILE A 12 -39.16 -5.46 -2.14
CA ILE A 12 -38.64 -6.16 -3.33
C ILE A 12 -38.42 -7.62 -2.90
N SER A 13 -39.41 -8.44 -3.26
CA SER A 13 -39.39 -9.89 -3.09
C SER A 13 -38.19 -10.50 -3.84
N CYS A 14 -37.30 -11.17 -3.09
CA CYS A 14 -36.07 -11.82 -3.58
C CYS A 14 -36.34 -12.99 -4.56
N THR A 15 -37.59 -13.38 -4.76
CA THR A 15 -37.99 -14.53 -5.59
C THR A 15 -37.94 -14.28 -7.10
N LYS A 16 -37.72 -13.04 -7.58
CA LYS A 16 -37.62 -12.76 -9.02
C LYS A 16 -36.23 -12.95 -9.63
N LEU A 17 -35.19 -13.24 -8.85
CA LEU A 17 -33.84 -13.48 -9.39
C LEU A 17 -33.58 -14.94 -9.82
N LEU A 18 -34.44 -15.89 -9.46
CA LEU A 18 -34.23 -17.32 -9.72
C LEU A 18 -34.79 -17.83 -11.07
N HIS A 19 -35.47 -16.99 -11.85
CA HIS A 19 -36.15 -17.42 -13.09
C HIS A 19 -35.35 -17.22 -14.40
N TRP A 20 -34.05 -16.90 -14.32
CA TRP A 20 -33.21 -16.66 -15.51
C TRP A 20 -32.16 -17.75 -15.81
N ILE A 21 -32.29 -18.94 -15.24
CA ILE A 21 -31.44 -20.09 -15.58
C ILE A 21 -32.26 -21.10 -16.38
N SER A 22 -32.65 -20.74 -17.60
CA SER A 22 -33.10 -21.72 -18.59
C SER A 22 -31.92 -22.14 -19.45
N PHE A 23 -31.58 -23.41 -19.37
CA PHE A 23 -30.54 -24.12 -20.12
C PHE A 23 -30.62 -23.85 -21.64
N ALA A 24 -29.67 -23.07 -22.15
CA ALA A 24 -29.21 -23.19 -23.52
C ALA A 24 -27.77 -23.72 -23.48
N LYS A 25 -27.45 -24.75 -24.27
CA LYS A 25 -26.12 -25.41 -24.36
C LYS A 25 -25.01 -24.51 -24.94
N GLY A 26 -25.17 -23.18 -24.91
CA GLY A 26 -24.08 -22.23 -25.06
C GLY A 26 -23.68 -21.75 -23.68
N CYS A 27 -22.41 -21.89 -23.30
CA CYS A 27 -21.91 -21.43 -22.01
C CYS A 27 -22.09 -19.90 -21.87
N ILE A 28 -23.25 -19.45 -21.39
CA ILE A 28 -23.52 -18.05 -21.10
C ILE A 28 -22.53 -17.65 -20.01
N ARG A 29 -21.58 -16.78 -20.36
CA ARG A 29 -20.68 -16.16 -19.39
C ARG A 29 -21.49 -15.18 -18.55
N CYS A 30 -22.07 -15.67 -17.44
CA CYS A 30 -22.68 -14.81 -16.44
C CYS A 30 -21.57 -14.08 -15.67
N VAL A 31 -21.45 -12.77 -15.88
CA VAL A 31 -20.66 -11.87 -15.04
C VAL A 31 -21.61 -11.24 -14.02
N PHE A 32 -21.28 -11.30 -12.74
CA PHE A 32 -22.10 -10.67 -11.70
C PHE A 32 -21.82 -9.17 -11.62
N GLU A 33 -22.82 -8.35 -11.93
CA GLU A 33 -22.75 -6.90 -11.76
C GLU A 33 -23.32 -6.53 -10.38
N LEU A 34 -22.47 -6.06 -9.48
CA LEU A 34 -22.83 -5.81 -8.07
C LEU A 34 -22.60 -4.33 -7.72
N PRO A 35 -23.56 -3.63 -7.11
CA PRO A 35 -23.33 -2.27 -6.64
C PRO A 35 -22.51 -2.27 -5.33
N ALA A 36 -21.64 -1.29 -5.15
CA ALA A 36 -20.80 -1.12 -3.96
C ALA A 36 -21.61 -0.99 -2.66
N SER A 37 -22.86 -0.51 -2.76
CA SER A 37 -23.78 -0.42 -1.63
C SER A 37 -24.05 -1.77 -0.93
N LYS A 38 -23.89 -2.91 -1.63
CA LYS A 38 -23.94 -4.24 -1.00
C LYS A 38 -22.80 -4.48 -0.01
N PHE A 39 -21.64 -3.87 -0.26
CA PHE A 39 -20.43 -4.03 0.55
C PHE A 39 -20.23 -2.86 1.51
N ARG A 40 -21.29 -2.09 1.78
CA ARG A 40 -21.23 -0.92 2.67
C ARG A 40 -20.57 -1.26 4.01
N HIS A 41 -20.91 -2.39 4.61
CA HIS A 41 -20.34 -2.81 5.89
C HIS A 41 -18.82 -3.04 5.82
N ILE A 42 -18.26 -3.45 4.67
CA ILE A 42 -16.81 -3.56 4.48
C ILE A 42 -16.21 -2.17 4.26
N LEU A 43 -16.82 -1.38 3.37
CA LEU A 43 -16.35 -0.05 2.98
C LEU A 43 -16.37 0.95 4.16
N GLU A 44 -17.36 0.85 5.04
CA GLU A 44 -17.59 1.74 6.18
C GLU A 44 -17.13 1.15 7.51
N SER A 45 -16.74 -0.14 7.57
CA SER A 45 -16.27 -0.73 8.83
C SER A 45 -15.14 0.11 9.40
N ALA A 46 -15.18 0.30 10.73
CA ALA A 46 -14.28 1.19 11.43
C ALA A 46 -12.84 0.99 10.96
N ASP A 47 -12.28 2.07 10.46
CA ASP A 47 -10.87 2.14 10.15
C ASP A 47 -10.10 1.98 11.46
N GLY A 48 -9.06 1.13 11.46
CA GLY A 48 -8.20 1.01 12.65
C GLY A 48 -7.66 2.38 13.03
N ALA A 49 -7.41 2.61 14.33
CA ALA A 49 -7.15 3.96 14.88
C ALA A 49 -6.18 4.81 14.05
N THR A 50 -5.12 4.21 13.50
CA THR A 50 -4.21 4.91 12.58
C THR A 50 -4.90 5.45 11.33
N SER A 51 -5.67 4.63 10.62
CA SER A 51 -6.31 5.06 9.36
C SER A 51 -7.30 6.20 9.62
N SER A 52 -8.11 6.10 10.69
CA SER A 52 -9.03 7.18 11.07
C SER A 52 -8.31 8.47 11.40
N THR A 53 -7.16 8.41 12.09
CA THR A 53 -6.41 9.60 12.48
C THR A 53 -5.73 10.29 11.29
N TYR A 54 -5.30 9.53 10.29
CA TYR A 54 -4.64 10.08 9.09
C TYR A 54 -5.64 10.41 7.95
N LEU A 55 -6.95 10.30 8.19
CA LEU A 55 -7.96 10.60 7.18
C LEU A 55 -7.79 12.03 6.65
N GLY A 56 -7.71 12.17 5.31
CA GLY A 56 -7.52 13.45 4.65
C GLY A 56 -6.06 13.95 4.61
N ASN A 57 -5.12 13.28 5.27
CA ASN A 57 -3.72 13.67 5.22
C ASN A 57 -3.08 13.31 3.87
N LYS A 58 -2.57 14.31 3.14
CA LYS A 58 -1.95 14.14 1.81
C LYS A 58 -0.80 13.14 1.80
N LEU A 59 0.09 13.16 2.80
CA LEU A 59 1.24 12.26 2.88
C LEU A 59 0.80 10.80 3.08
N SER A 60 -0.30 10.55 3.79
CA SER A 60 -0.80 9.20 4.06
C SER A 60 -1.30 8.52 2.78
N GLN A 61 -1.83 9.31 1.84
CA GLN A 61 -2.37 8.87 0.56
C GLN A 61 -1.28 8.59 -0.49
N ILE A 62 -0.06 9.07 -0.25
CA ILE A 62 1.10 8.83 -1.12
C ILE A 62 1.66 7.43 -0.83
N SER A 63 2.11 6.73 -1.88
CA SER A 63 2.78 5.42 -1.74
C SER A 63 3.97 5.51 -0.77
N PRO A 64 4.25 4.48 0.05
CA PRO A 64 5.34 4.51 1.02
C PRO A 64 6.70 4.94 0.44
N GLN A 65 7.06 4.48 -0.76
CA GLN A 65 8.32 4.80 -1.42
C GLN A 65 8.41 6.30 -1.75
N ARG A 66 7.40 6.84 -2.42
CA ARG A 66 7.34 8.27 -2.75
C ARG A 66 7.24 9.15 -1.50
N ARG A 67 6.51 8.70 -0.47
CA ARG A 67 6.46 9.39 0.82
C ARG A 67 7.85 9.44 1.44
N GLY A 68 8.60 8.33 1.41
CA GLY A 68 9.99 8.29 1.88
C GLY A 68 10.86 9.35 1.18
N ALA A 69 10.82 9.40 -0.15
CA ALA A 69 11.58 10.40 -0.93
C ALA A 69 11.18 11.86 -0.61
N ILE A 70 9.88 12.12 -0.40
CA ILE A 70 9.39 13.44 0.03
C ILE A 70 9.95 13.79 1.41
N LEU A 71 9.85 12.88 2.38
CA LEU A 71 10.31 13.11 3.75
C LEU A 71 11.83 13.26 3.83
N GLU A 72 12.58 12.54 3.00
CA GLU A 72 14.03 12.72 2.85
C GLU A 72 14.36 14.11 2.31
N SER A 73 13.69 14.54 1.23
CA SER A 73 13.85 15.86 0.64
C SER A 73 13.56 17.00 1.63
N VAL A 74 12.48 16.89 2.40
CA VAL A 74 12.15 17.83 3.50
C VAL A 74 13.24 17.82 4.57
N SER A 75 13.68 16.63 5.01
CA SER A 75 14.67 16.52 6.09
C SER A 75 16.03 17.07 5.69
N ARG A 76 16.44 16.85 4.44
CA ARG A 76 17.67 17.42 3.88
C ARG A 76 17.62 18.95 3.86
N ALA A 77 16.49 19.54 3.46
CA ALA A 77 16.30 20.99 3.48
C ALA A 77 16.37 21.56 4.91
N VAL A 78 15.67 20.95 5.86
CA VAL A 78 15.74 21.33 7.28
C VAL A 78 17.16 21.19 7.82
N TYR A 79 17.85 20.11 7.47
CA TYR A 79 19.22 19.89 7.90
C TYR A 79 20.17 20.98 7.39
N ALA A 80 20.08 21.34 6.11
CA ALA A 80 20.88 22.42 5.53
C ALA A 80 20.62 23.79 6.21
N GLU A 81 19.37 24.06 6.62
CA GLU A 81 19.03 25.28 7.35
C GLU A 81 19.57 25.29 8.79
N ALA A 82 19.56 24.13 9.46
CA ALA A 82 20.11 24.00 10.80
C ALA A 82 21.64 24.15 10.83
N PHE A 83 22.31 23.87 9.71
CA PHE A 83 23.77 23.93 9.55
C PHE A 83 24.16 24.73 8.29
N PRO A 84 23.94 26.05 8.27
CA PRO A 84 24.06 26.86 7.05
C PRO A 84 25.50 26.98 6.53
N ALA A 85 26.50 26.74 7.38
CA ALA A 85 27.91 26.72 6.97
C ALA A 85 28.34 25.38 6.36
N ALA A 86 27.51 24.34 6.48
CA ALA A 86 27.86 23.01 6.07
C ALA A 86 27.62 22.79 4.57
N ILE A 87 28.54 22.07 3.93
CA ILE A 87 28.43 21.72 2.52
C ILE A 87 27.67 20.40 2.40
N VAL A 88 26.42 20.48 1.96
CA VAL A 88 25.57 19.31 1.71
C VAL A 88 25.74 18.85 0.26
N CYS A 89 26.14 17.60 0.06
CA CYS A 89 26.36 16.99 -1.24
C CYS A 89 25.57 15.69 -1.39
N ASP A 90 25.19 15.34 -2.61
CA ASP A 90 24.57 14.03 -2.87
C ASP A 90 25.51 12.88 -2.52
N ALA A 91 24.94 11.76 -2.08
CA ALA A 91 25.71 10.57 -1.79
C ALA A 91 26.40 10.04 -3.06
N ALA A 92 27.67 9.71 -2.93
CA ALA A 92 28.42 9.08 -4.01
C ALA A 92 27.94 7.62 -4.16
N PRO A 93 27.46 7.21 -5.35
CA PRO A 93 27.11 5.81 -5.55
C PRO A 93 28.37 4.93 -5.43
N GLY A 94 28.34 3.97 -4.52
CA GLY A 94 29.40 2.98 -4.36
C GLY A 94 29.51 2.02 -5.55
N LEU A 95 30.42 1.06 -5.45
CA LEU A 95 30.52 -0.06 -6.39
C LEU A 95 29.73 -1.27 -5.88
N ASP A 96 29.16 -2.06 -6.79
CA ASP A 96 28.63 -3.38 -6.47
C ASP A 96 29.74 -4.40 -6.25
N VAL A 97 29.39 -5.64 -5.90
CA VAL A 97 30.35 -6.72 -5.62
C VAL A 97 31.19 -7.13 -6.85
N ILE A 98 30.83 -6.65 -8.04
CA ILE A 98 31.53 -6.90 -9.32
C ILE A 98 32.28 -5.64 -9.78
N GLY A 99 32.34 -4.59 -8.93
CA GLY A 99 33.04 -3.34 -9.24
C GLY A 99 32.26 -2.39 -10.16
N ARG A 100 30.97 -2.63 -10.44
CA ARG A 100 30.15 -1.72 -11.25
C ARG A 100 29.57 -0.62 -10.39
N ARG A 101 29.50 0.60 -10.93
CA ARG A 101 28.87 1.74 -10.26
C ARG A 101 27.40 1.46 -9.97
N ARG A 102 26.99 1.60 -8.71
CA ARG A 102 25.59 1.50 -8.29
C ARG A 102 24.78 2.70 -8.76
N SER A 103 23.45 2.57 -8.77
CA SER A 103 22.59 3.74 -8.96
C SER A 103 22.68 4.68 -7.75
N PRO A 104 22.42 5.99 -7.90
CA PRO A 104 22.44 6.93 -6.77
C PRO A 104 21.57 6.50 -5.58
N GLY A 105 20.38 5.94 -5.84
CA GLY A 105 19.49 5.41 -4.79
C GLY A 105 19.94 4.09 -4.14
N GLN A 106 21.15 3.62 -4.44
CA GLN A 106 21.78 2.45 -3.84
C GLN A 106 23.06 2.80 -3.07
N ALA A 107 23.30 4.10 -2.84
CA ALA A 107 24.31 4.53 -1.89
C ALA A 107 24.00 3.97 -0.48
N ASP A 108 25.02 3.85 0.35
CA ASP A 108 24.88 3.30 1.70
C ASP A 108 24.39 4.33 2.73
N TYR A 109 24.32 5.59 2.32
CA TYR A 109 23.80 6.75 3.03
C TYR A 109 23.10 7.70 2.04
N ASP A 110 22.30 8.66 2.53
CA ASP A 110 21.44 9.49 1.67
C ASP A 110 22.13 10.78 1.18
N TRP A 111 22.99 11.41 2.00
CA TRP A 111 23.83 12.56 1.60
C TRP A 111 25.13 12.69 2.41
N LEU A 112 26.06 13.50 1.93
CA LEU A 112 27.26 13.94 2.65
C LEU A 112 27.07 15.35 3.22
N CYS A 113 27.63 15.60 4.40
CA CYS A 113 27.70 16.91 5.03
C CYS A 113 29.11 17.11 5.61
N ASP A 114 29.92 17.99 5.02
CA ASP A 114 31.31 18.23 5.44
C ASP A 114 32.15 16.95 5.61
N GLY A 115 31.90 15.96 4.74
CA GLY A 115 32.54 14.64 4.79
C GLY A 115 31.84 13.61 5.69
N SER A 116 30.92 14.02 6.56
CA SER A 116 30.08 13.11 7.36
C SER A 116 28.99 12.47 6.50
N ARG A 117 28.83 11.15 6.63
CA ARG A 117 27.79 10.36 5.95
C ARG A 117 26.48 10.46 6.73
N VAL A 118 25.44 10.98 6.09
CA VAL A 118 24.14 11.19 6.73
C VAL A 118 23.10 10.22 6.15
N GLU A 119 22.49 9.44 7.03
CA GLU A 119 21.36 8.56 6.72
C GLU A 119 20.07 9.21 7.21
N CYS A 120 19.01 9.15 6.41
CA CYS A 120 17.67 9.59 6.77
C CYS A 120 16.71 8.40 6.82
N LYS A 121 15.90 8.36 7.88
CA LYS A 121 14.80 7.41 8.00
C LYS A 121 13.54 8.12 8.39
N SER A 122 12.45 7.79 7.72
CA SER A 122 11.13 8.24 8.10
C SER A 122 10.33 7.14 8.80
N GLY A 123 9.47 7.55 9.73
CA GLY A 123 8.58 6.67 10.46
C GLY A 123 7.22 7.34 10.67
N GLN A 124 6.15 6.62 10.38
CA GLN A 124 4.78 7.08 10.68
C GLN A 124 4.43 6.69 12.11
N LEU A 125 3.72 7.57 12.83
CA LEU A 125 3.11 7.23 14.11
C LEU A 125 1.91 6.29 13.86
N VAL A 126 1.95 5.08 14.40
CA VAL A 126 0.97 4.03 14.16
C VAL A 126 0.46 3.47 15.47
N TRP A 127 -0.84 3.24 15.56
CA TRP A 127 -1.49 2.56 16.67
C TRP A 127 -1.27 1.05 16.53
N GLN A 128 -0.73 0.44 17.57
CA GLN A 128 -0.53 -1.00 17.63
C GLN A 128 -1.51 -1.62 18.62
N ASP A 129 -2.46 -2.41 18.12
CA ASP A 129 -3.50 -3.06 18.92
C ASP A 129 -2.91 -4.04 19.95
N SER A 130 -1.87 -4.79 19.61
CA SER A 130 -1.27 -5.77 20.51
C SER A 130 -0.62 -5.16 21.75
N SER A 131 -0.07 -3.95 21.64
CA SER A 131 0.53 -3.23 22.77
C SER A 131 -0.37 -2.14 23.33
N GLN A 132 -1.54 -1.93 22.72
CA GLN A 132 -2.48 -0.85 23.02
C GLN A 132 -1.73 0.50 23.12
N SER A 133 -0.87 0.81 22.15
CA SER A 133 -0.07 2.04 22.18
C SER A 133 0.23 2.55 20.78
N TRP A 134 0.34 3.87 20.65
CA TRP A 134 0.99 4.48 19.49
C TRP A 134 2.49 4.26 19.53
N LEU A 135 3.10 4.02 18.37
CA LEU A 135 4.55 3.88 18.22
C LEU A 135 5.01 4.43 16.88
N VAL A 136 6.28 4.78 16.80
CA VAL A 136 6.99 5.02 15.54
C VAL A 136 8.14 4.03 15.41
N SER A 137 8.33 3.49 14.21
CA SER A 137 9.42 2.57 13.89
C SER A 137 10.24 3.08 12.71
N PHE A 138 11.57 3.00 12.85
CA PHE A 138 12.54 3.30 11.80
C PHE A 138 13.34 2.04 11.52
N PHE A 139 13.36 1.59 10.27
CA PHE A 139 13.90 0.28 9.88
C PHE A 139 15.13 0.41 8.98
N ASN A 140 15.91 -0.68 8.90
CA ASN A 140 17.06 -0.83 8.00
C ASN A 140 18.14 0.24 8.23
N ILE A 141 18.44 0.56 9.49
CA ILE A 141 19.51 1.49 9.84
C ILE A 141 20.85 0.73 9.80
N LYS A 142 21.80 1.20 8.99
CA LYS A 142 23.14 0.63 8.85
C LYS A 142 24.15 1.49 9.61
N LEU A 143 24.40 1.17 10.88
CA LEU A 143 25.23 2.01 11.75
C LEU A 143 26.72 2.04 11.36
N ASP A 144 27.19 1.06 10.59
CA ASP A 144 28.55 1.03 10.03
C ASP A 144 28.73 1.98 8.82
N SER A 145 27.61 2.41 8.23
CA SER A 145 27.58 3.13 6.95
C SER A 145 27.29 4.62 7.09
N LEU A 146 27.05 5.10 8.32
CA LEU A 146 26.66 6.48 8.62
C LEU A 146 27.49 7.05 9.77
N ASP A 147 27.59 8.37 9.80
CA ASP A 147 28.16 9.14 10.91
C ASP A 147 27.05 9.92 11.63
N ASP A 148 26.03 10.36 10.88
CA ASP A 148 24.84 11.02 11.39
C ASP A 148 23.55 10.32 10.94
N LEU A 149 22.55 10.28 11.83
CA LEU A 149 21.22 9.73 11.55
C LEU A 149 20.15 10.80 11.75
N ILE A 150 19.40 11.08 10.69
CA ILE A 150 18.23 11.94 10.71
C ILE A 150 16.96 11.08 10.71
N LEU A 151 16.10 11.33 11.67
CA LEU A 151 14.79 10.69 11.79
C LEU A 151 13.69 11.69 11.49
N THR A 152 12.83 11.35 10.53
CA THR A 152 11.61 12.09 10.22
C THR A 152 10.41 11.38 10.82
N MET A 153 9.93 11.85 11.97
CA MET A 153 8.68 11.35 12.55
C MET A 153 7.50 12.06 11.90
N TYR A 154 6.65 11.28 11.24
CA TYR A 154 5.44 11.75 10.57
C TYR A 154 4.21 11.49 11.44
N THR A 155 3.55 12.56 11.89
CA THR A 155 2.30 12.54 12.65
C THR A 155 1.14 13.02 11.77
N PRO A 156 -0.13 12.90 12.22
CA PRO A 156 -1.30 13.36 11.48
C PRO A 156 -1.25 14.84 11.07
N ASN A 157 -0.62 15.70 11.87
CA ASN A 157 -0.60 17.15 11.61
C ASN A 157 0.79 17.73 11.37
N LYS A 158 1.84 17.08 11.88
CA LYS A 158 3.21 17.59 11.87
C LYS A 158 4.25 16.57 11.40
N LEU A 159 5.36 17.09 10.90
CA LEU A 159 6.63 16.39 10.73
C LEU A 159 7.61 16.88 11.80
N HIS A 160 8.30 15.96 12.44
CA HIS A 160 9.41 16.27 13.35
C HIS A 160 10.70 15.73 12.73
N VAL A 161 11.64 16.62 12.45
CA VAL A 161 12.96 16.25 11.92
C VAL A 161 13.94 16.26 13.09
N ILE A 162 14.55 15.11 13.36
CA ILE A 162 15.34 14.88 14.56
C ILE A 162 16.72 14.35 14.17
N ARG A 163 17.79 14.95 14.67
CA ARG A 163 19.13 14.34 14.67
C ARG A 163 19.21 13.37 15.84
N HIS A 164 19.42 12.09 15.55
CA HIS A 164 19.40 11.02 16.55
C HIS A 164 20.81 10.75 17.11
N ASP A 165 20.90 10.35 18.37
CA ASP A 165 22.17 10.13 19.09
C ASP A 165 22.82 8.75 18.87
N LEU A 166 22.28 7.97 17.93
CA LEU A 166 22.65 6.58 17.62
C LEU A 166 22.57 5.59 18.80
N LYS A 167 21.92 5.96 19.91
CA LYS A 167 21.81 5.10 21.11
C LYS A 167 20.37 4.82 21.49
N LEU A 168 19.53 5.85 21.57
CA LEU A 168 18.18 5.72 22.10
C LEU A 168 17.32 4.77 21.25
N GLY A 169 16.61 3.83 21.90
CA GLY A 169 15.60 2.99 21.25
C GLY A 169 16.14 2.01 20.20
N LEU A 170 17.46 1.89 20.07
CA LEU A 170 18.12 1.02 19.10
C LEU A 170 17.94 -0.45 19.50
N SER A 171 17.23 -1.22 18.68
CA SER A 171 17.11 -2.66 18.82
C SER A 171 18.33 -3.37 18.24
N THR A 172 18.93 -4.26 19.03
CA THR A 172 19.94 -5.23 18.58
C THR A 172 19.32 -6.52 18.04
N VAL A 173 18.02 -6.72 18.28
CA VAL A 173 17.25 -7.84 17.75
C VAL A 173 16.96 -7.56 16.27
N GLY A 174 17.75 -8.16 15.38
CA GLY A 174 17.65 -7.96 13.94
C GLY A 174 18.64 -8.82 13.13
N VAL A 175 18.49 -8.79 11.81
CA VAL A 175 19.47 -9.37 10.87
C VAL A 175 20.82 -8.66 11.09
N ARG A 176 21.93 -9.42 11.13
CA ARG A 176 23.28 -8.86 11.31
C ARG A 176 23.48 -7.63 10.40
N GLY A 177 23.87 -6.50 11.01
CA GLY A 177 24.15 -5.24 10.31
C GLY A 177 22.93 -4.36 10.00
N ARG A 178 21.71 -4.73 10.43
CA ARG A 178 20.52 -3.87 10.28
C ARG A 178 19.84 -3.65 11.60
N HIS A 179 19.84 -2.39 12.02
CA HIS A 179 19.21 -1.95 13.24
C HIS A 179 17.82 -1.37 12.96
N MET A 180 17.04 -1.26 14.03
CA MET A 180 15.73 -0.67 14.04
C MET A 180 15.57 0.16 15.29
N ILE A 181 14.96 1.33 15.17
CA ILE A 181 14.59 2.16 16.31
C ILE A 181 13.08 2.06 16.49
N ARG A 182 12.63 1.81 17.72
CA ARG A 182 11.20 1.84 18.09
C ARG A 182 10.98 2.72 19.29
N LEU A 183 10.08 3.70 19.14
CA LEU A 183 9.70 4.60 20.22
C LEU A 183 8.19 4.49 20.44
N HIS A 184 7.80 4.23 21.69
CA HIS A 184 6.41 4.05 22.09
C HIS A 184 5.90 5.27 22.84
N GLY A 185 4.65 5.64 22.59
CA GLY A 185 3.87 6.49 23.48
C GLY A 185 3.50 5.76 24.78
N ARG A 186 2.65 6.38 25.61
CA ARG A 186 2.09 5.71 26.80
C ARG A 186 1.13 4.61 26.38
N ARG A 187 1.17 3.47 27.09
CA ARG A 187 0.20 2.37 26.90
C ARG A 187 -1.21 2.83 27.27
N SER A 188 -2.19 2.26 26.59
CA SER A 188 -3.63 2.54 26.73
C SER A 188 -4.05 3.99 26.45
N ASN A 189 -3.14 4.84 25.95
CA ASN A 189 -3.50 6.18 25.51
C ASN A 189 -3.81 6.19 24.02
N THR A 190 -5.09 6.30 23.68
CA THR A 190 -5.58 6.31 22.31
C THR A 190 -5.37 7.65 21.60
N ARG A 191 -5.00 8.72 22.32
CA ARG A 191 -4.69 10.04 21.74
C ARG A 191 -3.28 10.04 21.15
N TRP A 192 -3.20 10.30 19.85
CA TRP A 192 -1.92 10.28 19.13
C TRP A 192 -1.04 11.48 19.53
N GLU A 193 -1.64 12.61 19.90
CA GLU A 193 -0.94 13.83 20.31
C GLU A 193 -0.10 13.56 21.55
N ASP A 194 -0.73 13.01 22.59
CA ASP A 194 -0.07 12.66 23.85
C ASP A 194 1.05 11.64 23.64
N ALA A 195 0.87 10.72 22.69
CA ALA A 195 1.89 9.75 22.32
C ALA A 195 3.07 10.41 21.60
N ALA A 196 2.81 11.33 20.66
CA ALA A 196 3.84 12.12 19.99
C ALA A 196 4.65 12.93 21.00
N THR A 197 3.99 13.65 21.91
CA THR A 197 4.63 14.37 23.02
C THR A 197 5.48 13.44 23.87
N THR A 198 4.94 12.29 24.28
CA THR A 198 5.69 11.30 25.06
C THR A 198 6.95 10.81 24.33
N ILE A 199 6.90 10.64 23.01
CA ILE A 199 8.05 10.21 22.20
C ILE A 199 9.08 11.35 22.09
N LEU A 200 8.62 12.58 21.87
CA LEU A 200 9.50 13.76 21.79
C LEU A 200 10.17 14.05 23.13
N ASP A 201 9.47 13.92 24.26
CA ASP A 201 10.04 14.08 25.60
C ASP A 201 11.15 13.06 25.86
N LYS A 202 10.97 11.81 25.40
CA LYS A 202 12.01 10.79 25.47
C LYS A 202 13.23 11.19 24.63
N LEU A 203 13.02 11.67 23.41
CA LEU A 203 14.11 12.11 22.54
C LEU A 203 14.87 13.30 23.15
N SER A 204 14.17 14.26 23.74
CA SER A 204 14.75 15.48 24.34
C SER A 204 15.20 15.32 25.80
N SER A 205 15.11 14.11 26.36
CA SER A 205 15.52 13.87 27.75
C SER A 205 17.02 14.15 27.95
N PRO A 206 17.46 14.77 29.06
CA PRO A 206 18.87 15.19 29.25
C PRO A 206 19.93 14.09 29.12
N GLY A 207 19.54 12.82 29.34
CA GLY A 207 20.43 11.66 29.17
C GLY A 207 20.66 11.26 27.70
N ASN A 208 19.83 11.76 26.79
CA ASN A 208 19.90 11.50 25.35
C ASN A 208 20.47 12.73 24.65
N ARG A 209 21.19 12.51 23.54
CA ARG A 209 21.79 13.60 22.75
C ARG A 209 21.04 13.87 21.45
N CYS A 210 19.77 13.47 21.38
CA CYS A 210 18.95 13.75 20.21
C CYS A 210 18.62 15.25 20.17
N GLN A 211 18.53 15.80 18.97
CA GLN A 211 18.21 17.20 18.74
C GLN A 211 17.03 17.30 17.78
N ILE A 212 15.96 17.98 18.19
CA ILE A 212 14.86 18.33 17.29
C ILE A 212 15.33 19.51 16.43
N LEU A 213 15.49 19.27 15.13
CA LEU A 213 15.94 20.29 14.17
C LEU A 213 14.79 21.17 13.70
N ALA A 214 13.60 20.58 13.50
CA ALA A 214 12.39 21.32 13.15
C ALA A 214 11.11 20.57 13.51
N GLU A 215 10.06 21.34 13.73
CA GLU A 215 8.66 20.91 13.66
C GLU A 215 7.96 21.64 12.52
N LEU A 216 7.40 20.89 11.57
CA LEU A 216 6.75 21.46 10.39
C LEU A 216 5.31 20.99 10.34
N ASP A 217 4.36 21.90 10.16
CA ASP A 217 2.99 21.50 9.80
C ASP A 217 2.96 20.83 8.42
N ASN A 218 2.01 19.94 8.20
CA ASN A 218 1.85 19.26 6.90
C ASN A 218 1.52 20.21 5.73
N ASN A 219 1.13 21.46 6.03
CA ASN A 219 0.90 22.54 5.06
C ASN A 219 2.10 23.51 4.94
N ASN A 220 3.23 23.22 5.59
CA ASN A 220 4.43 24.03 5.46
C ASN A 220 4.94 24.03 4.00
N ASP A 221 5.43 25.17 3.53
CA ASP A 221 5.88 25.36 2.14
C ASP A 221 6.93 24.31 1.73
N LYS A 222 7.85 23.93 2.63
CA LYS A 222 8.85 22.89 2.34
C LYS A 222 8.22 21.53 2.05
N VAL A 223 7.17 21.18 2.78
CA VAL A 223 6.44 19.93 2.59
C VAL A 223 5.68 19.99 1.26
N ILE A 224 5.00 21.10 0.99
CA ILE A 224 4.26 21.31 -0.25
C ILE A 224 5.22 21.26 -1.46
N ASP A 225 6.35 21.94 -1.38
CA ASP A 225 7.32 22.00 -2.46
C ASP A 225 8.03 20.66 -2.67
N ALA A 226 8.34 19.92 -1.60
CA ALA A 226 8.83 18.55 -1.71
C ALA A 226 7.79 17.62 -2.36
N ILE A 227 6.50 17.76 -2.03
CA ILE A 227 5.41 17.00 -2.68
C ILE A 227 5.35 17.35 -4.18
N LYS A 228 5.42 18.63 -4.55
CA LYS A 228 5.42 19.10 -5.95
C LYS A 228 6.65 18.60 -6.70
N ALA A 229 7.85 18.73 -6.15
CA ALA A 229 9.10 18.28 -6.76
C ALA A 229 9.12 16.77 -6.98
N ASN A 230 8.50 16.00 -6.08
CA ASN A 230 8.33 14.55 -6.22
C ASN A 230 7.04 14.17 -6.96
N SER A 231 6.26 15.12 -7.48
CA SER A 231 5.09 14.85 -8.30
C SER A 231 5.53 14.49 -9.70
N THR A 232 5.20 13.27 -10.11
CA THR A 232 5.40 12.82 -11.48
C THR A 232 4.10 12.97 -12.24
N LYS A 233 4.17 13.13 -13.58
CA LYS A 233 2.99 13.05 -14.43
C LYS A 233 2.16 11.78 -14.14
N ALA A 234 2.83 10.67 -13.82
CA ALA A 234 2.19 9.43 -13.42
C ALA A 234 1.34 9.53 -12.15
N SER A 235 1.88 10.15 -11.10
CA SER A 235 1.10 10.35 -9.88
C SER A 235 -0.06 11.30 -10.09
N VAL A 236 0.11 12.37 -10.86
CA VAL A 236 -0.95 13.35 -11.14
C VAL A 236 -2.09 12.71 -11.93
N LEU A 237 -1.78 11.96 -12.99
CA LEU A 237 -2.79 11.24 -13.78
C LEU A 237 -3.54 10.22 -12.93
N THR A 238 -2.81 9.43 -12.13
CA THR A 238 -3.42 8.45 -11.23
C THR A 238 -4.33 9.11 -10.19
N GLU A 239 -3.86 10.17 -9.52
CA GLU A 239 -4.63 10.89 -8.51
C GLU A 239 -5.89 11.53 -9.11
N SER A 240 -5.77 12.11 -10.31
CA SER A 240 -6.90 12.66 -11.04
C SER A 240 -7.93 11.59 -11.39
N ALA A 241 -7.48 10.43 -11.89
CA ALA A 241 -8.37 9.31 -12.25
C ALA A 241 -9.11 8.73 -11.05
N PHE A 242 -8.49 8.71 -9.86
CA PHE A 242 -9.06 8.10 -8.66
C PHE A 242 -9.72 9.09 -7.69
N ARG A 243 -9.88 10.36 -8.10
CA ARG A 243 -10.52 11.40 -7.28
C ARG A 243 -11.96 11.01 -6.94
N GLY A 244 -12.28 10.95 -5.65
CA GLY A 244 -13.61 10.59 -5.17
C GLY A 244 -13.94 9.09 -5.25
N VAL A 245 -13.03 8.26 -5.76
CA VAL A 245 -13.23 6.81 -5.85
C VAL A 245 -13.11 6.20 -4.45
N PRO A 246 -14.04 5.31 -4.04
CA PRO A 246 -13.97 4.62 -2.75
C PRO A 246 -12.62 3.94 -2.53
N LEU A 247 -12.12 3.94 -1.29
CA LEU A 247 -10.84 3.37 -0.87
C LEU A 247 -9.57 4.11 -1.36
N THR A 248 -9.67 5.14 -2.22
CA THR A 248 -8.47 5.87 -2.71
C THR A 248 -7.69 6.55 -1.59
N SER A 249 -8.40 7.09 -0.60
CA SER A 249 -7.80 7.77 0.55
C SER A 249 -7.13 6.83 1.55
N MET A 250 -7.36 5.51 1.44
CA MET A 250 -6.78 4.52 2.35
C MET A 250 -5.33 4.21 1.99
N ILE A 251 -4.54 3.88 3.00
CA ILE A 251 -3.20 3.34 2.79
C ILE A 251 -3.27 2.02 2.01
N SER A 252 -2.26 1.75 1.18
CA SER A 252 -2.29 0.64 0.21
C SER A 252 -2.56 -0.74 0.84
N SER A 253 -2.03 -1.01 2.04
CA SER A 253 -2.24 -2.29 2.74
C SER A 253 -3.68 -2.47 3.22
N ARG A 254 -4.29 -1.41 3.77
CA ARG A 254 -5.69 -1.44 4.21
C ARG A 254 -6.64 -1.54 3.03
N ARG A 255 -6.38 -0.78 1.96
CA ARG A 255 -7.13 -0.90 0.70
C ARG A 255 -7.09 -2.32 0.15
N ALA A 256 -5.91 -2.96 0.11
CA ALA A 256 -5.78 -4.35 -0.31
C ALA A 256 -6.63 -5.30 0.56
N LEU A 257 -6.59 -5.13 1.90
CA LEU A 257 -7.40 -5.92 2.82
C LEU A 257 -8.90 -5.73 2.59
N ARG A 258 -9.38 -4.49 2.40
CA ARG A 258 -10.80 -4.20 2.11
C ARG A 258 -11.25 -4.87 0.82
N ILE A 259 -10.43 -4.78 -0.23
CA ILE A 259 -10.74 -5.39 -1.52
C ILE A 259 -10.72 -6.91 -1.43
N GLN A 260 -9.79 -7.49 -0.69
CA GLN A 260 -9.79 -8.93 -0.40
C GLN A 260 -11.07 -9.37 0.31
N MET A 261 -11.55 -8.61 1.31
CA MET A 261 -12.82 -8.89 1.99
C MET A 261 -14.01 -8.82 1.01
N ILE A 262 -14.05 -7.81 0.13
CA ILE A 262 -15.09 -7.69 -0.91
C ILE A 262 -15.05 -8.91 -1.84
N VAL A 263 -13.87 -9.30 -2.30
CA VAL A 263 -13.69 -10.46 -3.20
C VAL A 263 -14.14 -11.76 -2.51
N GLN A 264 -13.82 -11.94 -1.23
CA GLN A 264 -14.28 -13.10 -0.47
C GLN A 264 -15.81 -13.14 -0.34
N GLU A 265 -16.47 -12.00 -0.15
CA GLU A 265 -17.94 -11.95 -0.10
C GLU A 265 -18.57 -12.20 -1.47
N VAL A 266 -17.98 -11.68 -2.55
CA VAL A 266 -18.37 -12.05 -3.92
C VAL A 266 -18.22 -13.55 -4.13
N ASP A 267 -17.13 -14.14 -3.64
CA ASP A 267 -16.89 -15.56 -3.75
C ASP A 267 -17.97 -16.39 -3.04
N ARG A 268 -18.44 -15.96 -1.87
CA ARG A 268 -19.60 -16.56 -1.16
C ARG A 268 -20.89 -16.43 -1.96
N ILE A 269 -21.14 -15.27 -2.57
CA ILE A 269 -22.33 -15.05 -3.41
C ILE A 269 -22.35 -16.01 -4.61
N MET A 270 -21.18 -16.26 -5.20
CA MET A 270 -21.03 -17.15 -6.35
C MET A 270 -21.10 -18.63 -6.00
N HIS A 271 -20.78 -18.99 -4.76
CA HIS A 271 -20.76 -20.37 -4.26
C HIS A 271 -21.64 -20.48 -3.01
N PRO A 272 -22.98 -20.30 -3.13
CA PRO A 272 -23.87 -20.21 -1.97
C PRO A 272 -23.97 -21.48 -1.13
N PHE A 273 -23.50 -22.61 -1.65
CA PHE A 273 -23.47 -23.91 -0.96
C PHE A 273 -22.09 -24.29 -0.45
N SER A 274 -21.06 -23.50 -0.77
CA SER A 274 -19.70 -23.73 -0.30
C SER A 274 -19.46 -23.09 1.06
N THR A 275 -18.61 -23.72 1.87
CA THR A 275 -18.14 -23.16 3.14
C THR A 275 -16.91 -22.30 2.89
N VAL A 276 -16.97 -21.01 3.23
CA VAL A 276 -15.86 -20.07 3.05
C VAL A 276 -15.28 -19.65 4.40
N THR A 277 -14.06 -20.11 4.69
CA THR A 277 -13.40 -19.94 6.00
C THR A 277 -12.11 -19.16 5.85
N ALA A 278 -11.95 -18.08 6.63
CA ALA A 278 -10.72 -17.30 6.66
C ALA A 278 -9.54 -18.13 7.20
N THR A 279 -8.33 -17.85 6.72
CA THR A 279 -7.13 -18.51 7.22
C THR A 279 -6.57 -17.82 8.48
N GLU A 280 -5.69 -18.54 9.18
CA GLU A 280 -4.91 -17.98 10.29
C GLU A 280 -3.83 -17.01 9.79
N TYR A 281 -3.35 -16.17 10.70
CA TYR A 281 -2.27 -15.22 10.42
C TYR A 281 -1.01 -15.95 9.92
N GLY A 282 -0.49 -15.53 8.76
CA GLY A 282 0.71 -16.12 8.16
C GLY A 282 0.45 -17.30 7.22
N ALA A 283 -0.81 -17.60 6.92
CA ALA A 283 -1.16 -18.58 5.91
C ALA A 283 -0.60 -18.23 4.52
N LYS A 284 -0.45 -19.27 3.70
CA LYS A 284 0.13 -19.21 2.35
C LYS A 284 -0.86 -18.75 1.27
N PHE A 285 -2.15 -18.72 1.62
CA PHE A 285 -3.31 -18.34 0.83
C PHE A 285 -4.31 -17.63 1.75
N ASP A 286 -5.35 -17.01 1.18
CA ASP A 286 -6.19 -16.06 1.91
C ASP A 286 -7.39 -16.73 2.60
N TRP A 287 -8.09 -17.64 1.93
CA TRP A 287 -9.21 -18.39 2.52
C TRP A 287 -9.38 -19.79 1.93
N TRP A 288 -10.12 -20.63 2.66
CA TRP A 288 -10.65 -21.89 2.17
C TRP A 288 -12.04 -21.67 1.57
N ARG A 289 -12.31 -22.34 0.45
CA ARG A 289 -13.65 -22.55 -0.09
C ARG A 289 -13.85 -24.05 -0.26
N ASP A 290 -14.55 -24.67 0.68
CA ASP A 290 -14.53 -26.12 0.87
C ASP A 290 -13.07 -26.61 1.02
N ASP A 291 -12.62 -27.52 0.16
CA ASP A 291 -11.24 -28.03 0.14
C ASP A 291 -10.31 -27.26 -0.83
N ILE A 292 -10.76 -26.12 -1.36
CA ILE A 292 -10.00 -25.30 -2.31
C ILE A 292 -9.29 -24.18 -1.55
N ARG A 293 -7.96 -24.11 -1.67
CA ARG A 293 -7.16 -22.97 -1.18
C ARG A 293 -7.24 -21.80 -2.16
N VAL A 294 -7.85 -20.71 -1.74
CA VAL A 294 -8.05 -19.52 -2.59
C VAL A 294 -7.05 -18.43 -2.22
N GLU A 295 -6.29 -17.96 -3.22
CA GLU A 295 -5.45 -16.77 -3.15
C GLU A 295 -6.13 -15.61 -3.88
N CYS A 296 -6.13 -14.44 -3.28
CA CYS A 296 -6.60 -13.20 -3.87
C CYS A 296 -5.45 -12.22 -4.04
N LYS A 297 -5.19 -11.81 -5.27
CA LYS A 297 -4.26 -10.72 -5.56
C LYS A 297 -5.00 -9.49 -6.02
N TYR A 298 -4.63 -8.39 -5.39
CA TYR A 298 -5.13 -7.07 -5.72
C TYR A 298 -4.10 -6.28 -6.54
N ALA A 299 -4.58 -5.52 -7.52
CA ALA A 299 -3.80 -4.49 -8.19
C ALA A 299 -4.66 -3.25 -8.49
N GLN A 300 -4.08 -2.07 -8.25
CA GLN A 300 -4.64 -0.80 -8.73
C GLN A 300 -4.16 -0.53 -10.16
N LEU A 301 -5.05 0.00 -11.00
CA LEU A 301 -4.66 0.55 -12.30
C LEU A 301 -3.88 1.86 -12.10
N LEU A 302 -2.59 1.87 -12.42
CA LEU A 302 -1.68 3.00 -12.18
C LEU A 302 -1.04 3.45 -13.49
N TRP A 303 -0.85 4.76 -13.69
CA TRP A 303 -0.08 5.24 -14.85
C TRP A 303 1.41 4.93 -14.68
N ASN A 304 1.99 4.24 -15.65
CA ASN A 304 3.43 3.99 -15.70
C ASN A 304 4.11 5.04 -16.59
N LYS A 305 4.92 5.92 -15.99
CA LYS A 305 5.61 7.01 -16.71
C LYS A 305 6.57 6.50 -17.79
N THR A 306 7.30 5.42 -17.49
CA THR A 306 8.38 4.91 -18.36
C THR A 306 7.80 4.28 -19.61
N LEU A 307 6.75 3.48 -19.45
CA LEU A 307 6.06 2.80 -20.55
C LEU A 307 4.94 3.66 -21.17
N ARG A 308 4.64 4.81 -20.57
CA ARG A 308 3.53 5.71 -20.93
C ARG A 308 2.22 4.94 -21.12
N THR A 309 1.84 4.14 -20.13
CA THR A 309 0.63 3.31 -20.20
C THR A 309 0.05 3.07 -18.81
N TRP A 310 -1.25 2.86 -18.69
CA TRP A 310 -1.87 2.37 -17.47
C TRP A 310 -1.55 0.88 -17.28
N ARG A 311 -1.23 0.49 -16.05
CA ARG A 311 -0.77 -0.86 -15.72
C ARG A 311 -1.36 -1.35 -14.39
N CYS A 312 -1.79 -2.60 -14.38
CA CYS A 312 -2.03 -3.39 -13.18
C CYS A 312 -0.87 -4.38 -13.00
N LEU A 313 -0.32 -4.42 -11.78
CA LEU A 313 0.74 -5.35 -11.38
C LEU A 313 0.24 -6.15 -10.17
N PHE A 314 -0.12 -7.40 -10.41
CA PHE A 314 -0.36 -8.38 -9.36
C PHE A 314 0.98 -9.02 -9.03
N SER A 315 1.38 -9.04 -7.76
CA SER A 315 2.72 -9.46 -7.38
C SER A 315 2.72 -10.53 -6.29
N GLY A 316 3.85 -11.24 -6.19
CA GLY A 316 4.07 -12.21 -5.12
C GLY A 316 3.22 -13.47 -5.24
N ILE A 317 2.99 -13.94 -6.46
CA ILE A 317 2.14 -15.10 -6.76
C ILE A 317 2.97 -16.38 -6.69
N LYS A 318 2.60 -17.29 -5.78
CA LYS A 318 3.42 -18.45 -5.41
C LYS A 318 2.91 -19.76 -6.03
N PHE A 319 3.02 -19.87 -7.35
CA PHE A 319 2.75 -21.11 -8.09
C PHE A 319 3.72 -22.25 -7.72
N ALA A 320 3.35 -23.47 -8.10
CA ALA A 320 4.31 -24.57 -8.26
C ALA A 320 5.24 -24.22 -9.42
N PHE A 321 6.54 -24.43 -9.25
CA PHE A 321 7.51 -24.19 -10.32
C PHE A 321 8.65 -25.20 -10.19
N PRO A 322 8.93 -26.03 -11.21
CA PRO A 322 9.97 -27.05 -11.14
C PRO A 322 11.32 -26.47 -10.68
N GLY A 323 11.97 -27.15 -9.73
CA GLY A 323 13.25 -26.71 -9.15
C GLY A 323 13.17 -25.53 -8.17
N VAL A 324 12.01 -24.89 -8.02
CA VAL A 324 11.81 -23.76 -7.09
C VAL A 324 10.80 -24.11 -5.99
N ARG A 325 9.67 -24.73 -6.35
CA ARG A 325 8.60 -25.14 -5.42
C ARG A 325 7.85 -26.36 -5.93
N SER A 326 7.76 -27.40 -5.11
CA SER A 326 7.08 -28.66 -5.43
C SER A 326 5.55 -28.57 -5.51
N SER A 327 4.92 -27.65 -4.76
CA SER A 327 3.46 -27.49 -4.74
C SER A 327 3.05 -26.02 -4.74
N ALA A 328 1.96 -25.67 -5.42
CA ALA A 328 1.41 -24.32 -5.34
C ALA A 328 0.92 -24.01 -3.91
N HIS A 329 0.99 -22.74 -3.53
CA HIS A 329 0.46 -22.29 -2.23
C HIS A 329 -1.08 -22.29 -2.18
N PHE A 330 -1.72 -22.26 -3.35
CA PHE A 330 -3.16 -22.18 -3.54
C PHE A 330 -3.58 -23.10 -4.70
N ASP A 331 -4.87 -23.36 -4.80
CA ASP A 331 -5.51 -24.13 -5.88
C ASP A 331 -6.27 -23.21 -6.84
N ASP A 332 -6.76 -22.06 -6.34
CA ASP A 332 -7.48 -21.07 -7.12
C ASP A 332 -6.89 -19.67 -6.91
N LEU A 333 -6.76 -18.91 -8.00
CA LEU A 333 -6.22 -17.55 -7.99
C LEU A 333 -7.26 -16.57 -8.50
N LEU A 334 -7.67 -15.66 -7.62
CA LEU A 334 -8.53 -14.54 -7.94
C LEU A 334 -7.71 -13.26 -8.10
N LEU A 335 -7.95 -12.51 -9.17
CA LEU A 335 -7.33 -11.22 -9.45
C LEU A 335 -8.39 -10.13 -9.31
N ALA A 336 -8.16 -9.19 -8.39
CA ALA A 336 -9.01 -8.03 -8.16
C ALA A 336 -8.36 -6.78 -8.75
N MET A 337 -8.88 -6.31 -9.89
CA MET A 337 -8.42 -5.11 -10.56
C MET A 337 -9.24 -3.90 -10.11
N TYR A 338 -8.60 -2.98 -9.40
CA TYR A 338 -9.22 -1.77 -8.87
C TYR A 338 -9.01 -0.57 -9.79
N SER A 339 -10.12 0.04 -10.16
CA SER A 339 -10.19 1.11 -11.14
C SER A 339 -11.14 2.23 -10.68
N PRO A 340 -11.19 3.36 -11.41
CA PRO A 340 -12.19 4.39 -11.15
C PRO A 340 -13.65 3.96 -11.38
N ARG A 341 -13.88 2.86 -12.10
CA ARG A 341 -15.24 2.32 -12.34
C ARG A 341 -15.70 1.37 -11.24
N GLY A 342 -14.77 0.58 -10.71
CA GLY A 342 -15.11 -0.54 -9.83
C GLY A 342 -13.95 -1.45 -9.47
N ILE A 343 -14.30 -2.62 -8.94
CA ILE A 343 -13.41 -3.78 -8.83
C ILE A 343 -13.87 -4.83 -9.84
N ASP A 344 -13.04 -5.12 -10.84
CA ASP A 344 -13.25 -6.26 -11.71
C ASP A 344 -12.52 -7.48 -11.12
N ILE A 345 -13.25 -8.58 -10.91
CA ILE A 345 -12.76 -9.81 -10.29
C ILE A 345 -12.65 -10.89 -11.34
N PHE A 346 -11.45 -11.44 -11.50
CA PHE A 346 -11.15 -12.49 -12.49
C PHE A 346 -10.66 -13.75 -11.79
N ARG A 347 -11.07 -14.91 -12.30
CA ARG A 347 -10.40 -16.17 -12.04
C ARG A 347 -9.27 -16.35 -13.05
N HIS A 348 -8.05 -16.48 -12.57
CA HIS A 348 -6.87 -16.67 -13.41
C HIS A 348 -6.70 -18.15 -13.78
N THR A 349 -6.15 -18.42 -14.97
CA THR A 349 -5.94 -19.78 -15.50
C THR A 349 -4.59 -20.39 -15.12
N ASN A 350 -3.77 -19.66 -14.37
CA ASN A 350 -2.38 -19.99 -14.01
C ASN A 350 -1.39 -19.97 -15.19
N GLU A 351 -1.81 -19.57 -16.40
CA GLU A 351 -0.94 -19.57 -17.59
C GLU A 351 -0.66 -18.15 -18.12
N PHE A 352 -1.66 -17.27 -18.09
CA PHE A 352 -1.57 -15.97 -18.76
C PHE A 352 -0.73 -14.92 -18.01
N GLY A 353 0.11 -14.19 -18.75
CA GLY A 353 0.70 -12.93 -18.28
C GLY A 353 1.73 -13.07 -17.16
N LEU A 354 2.25 -14.28 -16.91
CA LEU A 354 3.26 -14.56 -15.91
C LEU A 354 4.62 -13.96 -16.33
N SER A 355 5.13 -13.05 -15.51
CA SER A 355 6.49 -12.54 -15.65
C SER A 355 7.51 -13.56 -15.17
N THR A 356 8.45 -13.92 -16.04
CA THR A 356 9.61 -14.76 -15.68
C THR A 356 10.64 -14.01 -14.84
N THR A 357 10.57 -12.67 -14.77
CA THR A 357 11.52 -11.85 -14.00
C THR A 357 11.38 -12.05 -12.48
N GLY A 358 10.25 -12.63 -12.01
CA GLY A 358 10.02 -13.01 -10.62
C GLY A 358 10.59 -14.39 -10.24
N SER A 359 10.98 -15.22 -11.22
CA SER A 359 11.39 -16.61 -11.00
C SER A 359 12.69 -16.80 -10.20
N PHE A 360 13.48 -15.73 -10.04
CA PHE A 360 14.84 -15.81 -9.49
C PHE A 360 14.93 -16.32 -8.04
N THR A 361 13.85 -16.28 -7.25
CA THR A 361 13.85 -16.89 -5.91
C THR A 361 12.49 -17.44 -5.52
N ALA A 362 12.46 -18.58 -4.83
CA ALA A 362 11.23 -19.16 -4.26
C ALA A 362 10.46 -18.17 -3.37
N HIS A 363 11.15 -17.20 -2.76
CA HIS A 363 10.55 -16.26 -1.83
C HIS A 363 9.77 -15.12 -2.50
N ARG A 364 10.18 -14.67 -3.69
CA ARG A 364 9.58 -13.49 -4.34
C ARG A 364 8.24 -13.79 -5.00
N GLY A 365 8.10 -14.96 -5.62
CA GLY A 365 6.93 -15.32 -6.43
C GLY A 365 6.93 -14.67 -7.81
N LEU A 366 5.94 -15.02 -8.64
CA LEU A 366 5.73 -14.46 -9.96
C LEU A 366 4.86 -13.20 -9.90
N ASP A 367 4.94 -12.40 -10.96
CA ASP A 367 4.11 -11.22 -11.15
C ASP A 367 3.20 -11.44 -12.37
N ILE A 368 1.95 -10.98 -12.32
CA ILE A 368 1.07 -10.85 -13.48
C ILE A 368 0.95 -9.37 -13.84
N VAL A 369 1.21 -9.06 -15.11
CA VAL A 369 1.20 -7.69 -15.61
C VAL A 369 0.19 -7.54 -16.72
N VAL A 370 -0.75 -6.62 -16.53
CA VAL A 370 -1.70 -6.24 -17.56
C VAL A 370 -1.57 -4.74 -17.80
N SER A 371 -1.58 -4.32 -19.06
CA SER A 371 -1.42 -2.91 -19.42
C SER A 371 -2.43 -2.50 -20.47
N GLY A 372 -2.87 -1.25 -20.40
CA GLY A 372 -3.69 -0.61 -21.43
C GLY A 372 -2.91 -0.33 -22.71
N PRO A 373 -3.44 0.52 -23.59
CA PRO A 373 -2.70 1.03 -24.74
C PRO A 373 -1.55 1.94 -24.29
N ARG A 374 -0.48 2.01 -25.09
CA ARG A 374 0.59 3.00 -24.88
C ARG A 374 0.12 4.37 -25.33
N HIS A 375 0.64 5.40 -24.67
CA HIS A 375 0.33 6.81 -24.89
C HIS A 375 -1.14 7.22 -24.69
N GLN A 376 -1.98 6.32 -24.18
CA GLN A 376 -3.39 6.60 -23.92
C GLN A 376 -3.62 6.96 -22.46
N GLU A 377 -3.84 8.25 -22.17
CA GLU A 377 -4.04 8.74 -20.81
C GLU A 377 -5.45 8.49 -20.26
N ASP A 378 -6.42 8.12 -21.11
CA ASP A 378 -7.75 7.70 -20.69
C ASP A 378 -7.71 6.38 -19.91
N VAL A 379 -8.02 6.48 -18.62
CA VAL A 379 -8.03 5.36 -17.68
C VAL A 379 -9.14 4.35 -17.98
N LEU A 380 -10.29 4.78 -18.52
CA LEU A 380 -11.42 3.89 -18.79
C LEU A 380 -11.16 3.06 -20.06
N LEU A 381 -10.66 3.68 -21.13
CA LEU A 381 -10.22 2.93 -22.31
C LEU A 381 -9.10 1.94 -21.95
N ALA A 382 -8.16 2.35 -21.08
CA ALA A 382 -7.13 1.44 -20.61
C ALA A 382 -7.67 0.27 -19.77
N LEU A 383 -8.69 0.50 -18.95
CA LEU A 383 -9.38 -0.53 -18.18
C LEU A 383 -10.07 -1.55 -19.09
N GLU A 384 -10.75 -1.09 -20.14
CA GLU A 384 -11.40 -1.95 -21.14
C GLU A 384 -10.37 -2.84 -21.84
N VAL A 385 -9.27 -2.25 -22.31
CA VAL A 385 -8.18 -3.00 -22.96
C VAL A 385 -7.51 -3.98 -21.99
N ALA A 386 -7.30 -3.59 -20.73
CA ALA A 386 -6.74 -4.48 -19.72
C ALA A 386 -7.67 -5.67 -19.42
N THR A 387 -8.97 -5.41 -19.30
CA THR A 387 -10.01 -6.44 -19.12
C THR A 387 -10.04 -7.40 -20.30
N ALA A 388 -10.08 -6.87 -21.53
CA ALA A 388 -10.09 -7.68 -22.74
C ALA A 388 -8.83 -8.55 -22.86
N LYS A 389 -7.65 -8.05 -22.45
CA LYS A 389 -6.40 -8.83 -22.43
C LYS A 389 -6.48 -9.99 -21.44
N LEU A 390 -7.02 -9.79 -20.24
CA LEU A 390 -7.21 -10.87 -19.27
C LEU A 390 -8.16 -11.94 -19.82
N GLU A 391 -9.29 -11.53 -20.39
CA GLU A 391 -10.27 -12.46 -20.96
C GLU A 391 -9.74 -13.22 -22.18
N ALA A 392 -9.00 -12.55 -23.06
CA ALA A 392 -8.31 -13.18 -24.19
C ALA A 392 -7.21 -14.15 -23.73
N GLY A 393 -6.61 -13.89 -22.57
CA GLY A 393 -5.70 -14.79 -21.85
C GLY A 393 -6.40 -15.97 -21.16
N GLY A 394 -7.70 -16.15 -21.35
CA GLY A 394 -8.49 -17.23 -20.75
C GLY A 394 -8.95 -16.94 -19.32
N CYS A 395 -8.59 -15.80 -18.72
CA CYS A 395 -9.09 -15.45 -17.39
C CYS A 395 -10.61 -15.25 -17.44
N LYS A 396 -11.34 -15.89 -16.53
CA LYS A 396 -12.80 -15.75 -16.47
C LYS A 396 -13.16 -14.56 -15.59
N ARG A 397 -13.74 -13.51 -16.15
CA ARG A 397 -14.35 -12.44 -15.35
C ARG A 397 -15.54 -13.01 -14.58
N LEU A 398 -15.47 -12.92 -13.26
CA LEU A 398 -16.46 -13.47 -12.34
C LEU A 398 -17.51 -12.42 -11.96
N ALA A 399 -17.05 -11.23 -11.60
CA ALA A 399 -17.91 -10.14 -11.14
C ALA A 399 -17.27 -8.77 -11.40
N THR A 400 -18.10 -7.74 -11.39
CA THR A 400 -17.70 -6.33 -11.32
C THR A 400 -18.48 -5.66 -10.19
N VAL A 401 -17.75 -5.05 -9.26
CA VAL A 401 -18.32 -4.23 -8.18
C VAL A 401 -18.25 -2.76 -8.58
N HIS A 402 -19.38 -2.12 -8.86
CA HIS A 402 -19.46 -0.71 -9.29
C HIS A 402 -19.55 0.26 -8.11
N TRP A 403 -18.83 1.37 -8.17
CA TRP A 403 -18.81 2.39 -7.10
C TRP A 403 -20.10 3.16 -6.89
#